data_AF-A0A915P3R6-F1
#
_entry.id   AF-A0A915P3R6-F1
#
_cell.length_a   1.000
_cell.length_b   1.000
_cell.length_c   1.000
_cell.angle_alpha   90.00
_cell.angle_beta   90.00
_cell.angle_gamma   90.00
#
_symmetry.space_group_name_H-M   'P 1'
#
loop_
_entity.id
_entity.type
_entity.pdbx_description
1 polymer ?
#
loop_
_entity_poly.entity_id
_entity_poly.type
_entity_poly.pdbx_seq_one_letter_code
_entity_poly.pdbx_strand_id
1 'polypeptide(L)'
;MTNNETDQLILYAMAGAGFQHFDVFNNLVTKEELIKLTKLISEWRGNRTKLAFYQFLFEINGFKYVMLRGRCYRMRAFAQTEPDEAGKLTLFFKEMSSSYLAVTGRQRQLIVYLSQQYEDIPTFPRFYLNNNYWYRLRLKKKHISLLNPNQHCSPVEKYIKRGNCYVDSCERIIQPFNCTIFYFSHKNPKLDVCDPEIIFNNYFSIMNVVDNLSVYQSISKCLPKCERDIIDTQLFSNKFQDQRSNVGAKNKKFHFHLEASYENLQEEVYEEKLTTTLPGFISQIGGQFSFFLGMSLISLLQFFLIPIINFIGKLVFRIKTALFSTKKKENCQDVQMIFYKTYFDEMISQH
;
A
#
# COMPACT_ATOMS: atom_id res chain seq x y z
N MET A 1 20.31 -14.22 46.60
CA MET A 1 20.66 -14.47 45.19
C MET A 1 22.04 -13.89 44.96
N THR A 2 22.91 -14.60 44.26
CA THR A 2 24.10 -14.00 43.65
C THR A 2 23.68 -13.11 42.46
N ASN A 3 24.56 -12.23 41.98
CA ASN A 3 24.26 -11.40 40.80
C ASN A 3 23.85 -12.29 39.59
N ASN A 4 24.56 -13.41 39.39
CA ASN A 4 24.29 -14.36 38.31
C ASN A 4 22.90 -15.01 38.39
N GLU A 5 22.43 -15.38 39.58
CA GLU A 5 21.06 -15.94 39.76
C GLU A 5 19.98 -14.89 39.47
N THR A 6 20.22 -13.64 39.84
CA THR A 6 19.28 -12.52 39.61
C THR A 6 19.17 -12.24 38.11
N ASP A 7 20.31 -12.26 37.42
CA ASP A 7 20.40 -12.12 35.97
C ASP A 7 19.68 -13.26 35.22
N GLN A 8 19.91 -14.52 35.61
CA GLN A 8 19.20 -15.68 35.07
C GLN A 8 17.68 -15.57 35.28
N LEU A 9 17.23 -15.11 36.45
CA LEU A 9 15.80 -14.91 36.74
C LEU A 9 15.18 -13.81 35.85
N ILE A 10 15.90 -12.73 35.60
CA ILE A 10 15.45 -11.64 34.70
C ILE A 10 15.37 -12.15 33.25
N LEU A 11 16.37 -12.90 32.78
CA LEU A 11 16.36 -13.51 31.44
C LEU A 11 15.21 -14.52 31.30
N TYR A 12 15.00 -15.37 32.28
CA TYR A 12 13.89 -16.32 32.29
C TYR A 12 12.51 -15.61 32.33
N ALA A 13 12.37 -14.53 33.10
CA ALA A 13 11.17 -13.69 33.06
C ALA A 13 10.95 -13.06 31.67
N MET A 14 12.01 -12.67 30.98
CA MET A 14 11.94 -12.20 29.59
C MET A 14 11.50 -13.32 28.62
N ALA A 15 11.80 -14.61 28.88
CA ALA A 15 11.35 -15.72 28.04
C ALA A 15 9.82 -15.74 27.83
N GLY A 16 9.03 -15.49 28.88
CA GLY A 16 7.56 -15.42 28.81
C GLY A 16 7.01 -14.25 27.98
N ALA A 17 7.90 -13.36 27.54
CA ALA A 17 7.64 -12.28 26.60
C ALA A 17 8.19 -12.56 25.18
N GLY A 18 8.46 -13.83 24.84
CA GLY A 18 8.62 -14.31 23.45
C GLY A 18 9.80 -13.71 22.67
N PHE A 19 10.98 -13.58 23.28
CA PHE A 19 12.13 -12.93 22.65
C PHE A 19 12.80 -13.79 21.56
N GLN A 20 13.25 -13.17 20.47
CA GLN A 20 14.11 -13.79 19.45
C GLN A 20 15.57 -13.86 19.96
N HIS A 21 16.32 -14.88 19.52
CA HIS A 21 17.69 -15.20 19.96
C HIS A 21 17.81 -15.66 21.43
N PHE A 22 16.76 -16.29 21.95
CA PHE A 22 16.75 -16.90 23.28
C PHE A 22 17.27 -18.35 23.29
N ASP A 23 17.61 -18.91 22.12
CA ASP A 23 18.21 -20.24 21.93
C ASP A 23 19.50 -20.43 22.74
N VAL A 24 20.36 -19.41 22.79
CA VAL A 24 21.62 -19.47 23.56
C VAL A 24 21.33 -19.69 25.05
N PHE A 25 20.34 -19.01 25.63
CA PHE A 25 19.96 -19.20 27.04
C PHE A 25 19.21 -20.52 27.24
N ASN A 26 18.31 -20.88 26.31
CA ASN A 26 17.53 -22.13 26.38
C ASN A 26 18.45 -23.36 26.39
N ASN A 27 19.50 -23.37 25.56
CA ASN A 27 20.50 -24.44 25.49
C ASN A 27 21.44 -24.52 26.72
N LEU A 28 21.54 -23.46 27.53
CA LEU A 28 22.42 -23.39 28.69
C LEU A 28 21.73 -23.77 30.01
N VAL A 29 20.41 -23.64 30.10
CA VAL A 29 19.64 -23.88 31.33
C VAL A 29 19.26 -25.35 31.45
N THR A 30 19.66 -25.98 32.54
CA THR A 30 19.28 -27.37 32.88
C THR A 30 17.83 -27.46 33.36
N LYS A 31 17.26 -28.67 33.36
CA LYS A 31 15.89 -28.91 33.87
C LYS A 31 15.74 -28.54 35.36
N GLU A 32 16.77 -28.75 36.16
CA GLU A 32 16.76 -28.42 37.59
C GLU A 32 16.78 -26.90 37.82
N GLU A 33 17.59 -26.18 37.05
CA GLU A 33 17.61 -24.71 37.03
C GLU A 33 16.28 -24.14 36.53
N LEU A 34 15.66 -24.75 35.51
CA LEU A 34 14.34 -24.35 35.01
C LEU A 34 13.29 -24.42 36.13
N ILE A 35 13.21 -25.54 36.86
CA ILE A 35 12.28 -25.71 38.00
C ILE A 35 12.55 -24.65 39.09
N LYS A 36 13.83 -24.39 39.40
CA LYS A 36 14.23 -23.34 40.35
C LYS A 36 13.78 -21.94 39.88
N LEU A 37 13.97 -21.62 38.60
CA LEU A 37 13.59 -20.33 38.00
C LEU A 37 12.06 -20.15 37.92
N THR A 38 11.29 -21.21 37.59
CA THR A 38 9.82 -21.21 37.67
C THR A 38 9.35 -20.90 39.10
N LYS A 39 9.97 -21.51 40.13
CA LYS A 39 9.64 -21.20 41.52
C LYS A 39 9.95 -19.74 41.86
N LEU A 40 11.15 -19.27 41.56
CA LEU A 40 11.59 -17.90 41.86
C LEU A 40 10.74 -16.83 41.16
N ILE A 41 10.30 -17.05 39.92
CA ILE A 41 9.42 -16.07 39.25
C ILE A 41 8.02 -16.05 39.86
N SER A 42 7.52 -17.20 40.35
CA SER A 42 6.23 -17.26 41.05
C SER A 42 6.26 -16.48 42.37
N GLU A 43 7.37 -16.56 43.10
CA GLU A 43 7.63 -15.80 44.33
C GLU A 43 7.78 -14.30 44.02
N TRP A 44 8.55 -13.92 42.99
CA TRP A 44 8.76 -12.52 42.59
C TRP A 44 7.47 -11.84 42.10
N ARG A 45 6.63 -12.58 41.35
CA ARG A 45 5.29 -12.13 40.95
C ARG A 45 4.42 -11.84 42.16
N GLY A 46 4.43 -12.73 43.16
CA GLY A 46 3.57 -12.68 44.32
C GLY A 46 2.08 -12.65 43.92
N ASN A 47 1.29 -11.84 44.63
CA ASN A 47 -0.16 -11.71 44.40
C ASN A 47 -0.56 -10.92 43.13
N ARG A 48 0.39 -10.56 42.26
CA ARG A 48 0.10 -9.81 41.03
C ARG A 48 -0.47 -10.72 39.94
N THR A 49 -1.40 -10.20 39.14
CA THR A 49 -1.76 -10.84 37.87
C THR A 49 -0.53 -10.87 36.96
N LYS A 50 -0.47 -11.85 36.04
CA LYS A 50 0.68 -11.96 35.11
C LYS A 50 0.82 -10.70 34.25
N LEU A 51 -0.30 -10.15 33.78
CA LEU A 51 -0.34 -8.88 33.07
C LEU A 51 0.28 -7.73 33.89
N ALA A 52 -0.15 -7.53 35.15
CA ALA A 52 0.37 -6.48 36.01
C ALA A 52 1.86 -6.67 36.33
N PHE A 53 2.33 -7.92 36.46
CA PHE A 53 3.75 -8.24 36.63
C PHE A 53 4.57 -7.86 35.39
N TYR A 54 4.10 -8.18 34.18
CA TYR A 54 4.81 -7.82 32.95
C TYR A 54 4.75 -6.33 32.62
N GLN A 55 3.64 -5.65 32.91
CA GLN A 55 3.55 -4.19 32.85
C GLN A 55 4.56 -3.52 33.80
N PHE A 56 4.71 -4.04 35.03
CA PHE A 56 5.75 -3.60 35.95
C PHE A 56 7.16 -3.85 35.41
N LEU A 57 7.44 -5.04 34.88
CA LEU A 57 8.76 -5.42 34.37
C LEU A 57 9.19 -4.61 33.13
N PHE A 58 8.24 -4.28 32.25
CA PHE A 58 8.53 -3.72 30.93
C PHE A 58 8.15 -2.25 30.74
N GLU A 59 7.06 -1.75 31.34
CA GLU A 59 6.49 -0.45 30.96
C GLU A 59 6.73 0.68 31.98
N ILE A 60 6.71 0.38 33.29
CA ILE A 60 6.69 1.40 34.36
C ILE A 60 7.88 2.38 34.34
N ASN A 61 8.98 2.04 33.66
CA ASN A 61 10.16 2.89 33.54
C ASN A 61 10.23 3.70 32.22
N GLY A 62 9.11 3.88 31.50
CA GLY A 62 9.04 4.72 30.29
C GLY A 62 9.57 4.06 28.99
N PHE A 63 9.67 2.74 28.97
CA PHE A 63 10.11 1.97 27.81
C PHE A 63 8.91 1.65 26.90
N LYS A 64 9.16 1.39 25.63
CA LYS A 64 8.17 0.82 24.72
C LYS A 64 8.66 -0.51 24.19
N TYR A 65 7.74 -1.47 24.11
CA TYR A 65 8.06 -2.82 23.69
C TYR A 65 8.13 -2.90 22.16
N VAL A 66 9.14 -3.60 21.64
CA VAL A 66 9.18 -4.03 20.24
C VAL A 66 9.04 -5.54 20.19
N MET A 67 8.13 -6.00 19.33
CA MET A 67 7.78 -7.39 19.11
C MET A 67 9.01 -8.32 18.99
N LEU A 68 9.01 -9.40 19.77
CA LEU A 68 10.09 -10.41 19.84
C LEU A 68 11.49 -9.84 20.20
N ARG A 69 11.59 -8.58 20.63
CA ARG A 69 12.88 -7.85 20.78
C ARG A 69 13.03 -7.13 22.11
N GLY A 70 11.94 -6.88 22.83
CA GLY A 70 11.97 -6.47 24.22
C GLY A 70 11.83 -4.98 24.47
N ARG A 71 12.52 -4.51 25.52
CA ARG A 71 12.52 -3.12 25.96
C ARG A 71 13.32 -2.28 24.97
N CYS A 72 12.64 -1.35 24.30
CA CYS A 72 13.26 -0.37 23.43
C CYS A 72 12.97 1.06 23.92
N TYR A 73 13.85 1.98 23.54
CA TYR A 73 13.61 3.41 23.70
C TYR A 73 12.89 3.93 22.46
N ARG A 74 11.74 4.58 22.65
CA ARG A 74 11.01 5.28 21.59
C ARG A 74 11.31 6.77 21.70
N MET A 75 11.77 7.37 20.60
CA MET A 75 11.94 8.81 20.53
C MET A 75 10.59 9.52 20.70
N ARG A 76 10.58 10.70 21.33
CA ARG A 76 9.41 11.59 21.33
C ARG A 76 9.12 12.10 19.91
N ALA A 77 7.94 12.64 19.68
CA ALA A 77 7.60 13.26 18.41
C ALA A 77 8.63 14.35 18.07
N PHE A 78 9.18 14.29 16.85
CA PHE A 78 10.12 15.26 16.30
C PHE A 78 9.64 15.59 14.89
N ALA A 79 9.44 16.87 14.62
CA ALA A 79 9.07 17.39 13.32
C ALA A 79 10.29 18.12 12.73
N GLN A 80 10.74 17.69 11.55
CA GLN A 80 11.84 18.32 10.83
C GLN A 80 11.33 19.58 10.13
N THR A 81 11.94 20.73 10.40
CA THR A 81 11.55 22.06 9.87
C THR A 81 12.32 22.48 8.62
N GLU A 82 13.55 21.98 8.44
CA GLU A 82 14.42 22.29 7.30
C GLU A 82 14.85 21.01 6.57
N PRO A 83 15.09 21.05 5.25
CA PRO A 83 15.49 19.87 4.48
C PRO A 83 16.92 19.38 4.81
N ASP A 84 17.12 18.09 4.54
CA ASP A 84 18.38 17.35 4.61
C ASP A 84 19.29 17.66 5.82
N GLU A 85 20.49 18.22 5.61
CA GLU A 85 21.51 18.43 6.65
C GLU A 85 21.13 19.48 7.70
N ALA A 86 20.30 20.46 7.34
CA ALA A 86 19.95 21.58 8.22
C ALA A 86 19.02 21.13 9.36
N GLY A 87 17.94 20.41 9.00
CA GLY A 87 16.96 19.90 9.95
C GLY A 87 17.24 18.48 10.47
N LYS A 88 18.43 17.92 10.23
CA LYS A 88 18.70 16.51 10.56
C LYS A 88 18.58 16.22 12.06
N LEU A 89 18.02 15.06 12.37
CA LEU A 89 18.10 14.46 13.68
C LEU A 89 19.47 13.78 13.83
N THR A 90 20.28 14.19 14.80
CA THR A 90 21.54 13.52 15.14
C THR A 90 21.47 12.89 16.53
N LEU A 91 21.73 11.58 16.61
CA LEU A 91 21.74 10.79 17.84
C LEU A 91 23.13 10.16 18.08
N PHE A 92 23.69 10.42 19.25
CA PHE A 92 24.94 9.83 19.72
C PHE A 92 24.67 8.91 20.90
N PHE A 93 25.06 7.64 20.79
CA PHE A 93 24.95 6.67 21.87
C PHE A 93 26.33 6.32 22.42
N LYS A 94 26.42 6.24 23.74
CA LYS A 94 27.60 5.71 24.44
C LYS A 94 27.67 4.20 24.26
N GLU A 95 28.83 3.61 24.54
CA GLU A 95 28.92 2.16 24.70
C GLU A 95 28.02 1.73 25.88
N MET A 96 27.30 0.63 25.70
CA MET A 96 26.44 0.04 26.72
C MET A 96 26.99 -1.33 27.11
N SER A 97 26.85 -1.69 28.39
CA SER A 97 27.13 -3.04 28.86
C SER A 97 26.19 -4.04 28.20
N SER A 98 26.72 -5.19 27.78
CA SER A 98 25.95 -6.34 27.31
C SER A 98 26.35 -7.53 28.15
N SER A 99 25.68 -7.69 29.28
CA SER A 99 26.02 -8.68 30.31
C SER A 99 25.84 -10.14 29.84
N TYR A 100 25.09 -10.36 28.75
CA TYR A 100 24.55 -11.68 28.41
C TYR A 100 24.88 -12.20 27.00
N LEU A 101 25.07 -11.31 26.00
CA LEU A 101 25.21 -11.71 24.59
C LEU A 101 26.62 -11.50 24.01
N ALA A 102 27.52 -10.84 24.74
CA ALA A 102 28.85 -10.55 24.26
C ALA A 102 29.91 -11.07 25.23
N VAL A 103 30.82 -11.92 24.75
CA VAL A 103 32.03 -12.37 25.46
C VAL A 103 32.85 -11.19 26.03
N THR A 104 32.74 -10.02 25.41
CA THR A 104 33.40 -8.77 25.84
C THR A 104 32.60 -7.92 26.84
N GLY A 105 31.44 -8.38 27.33
CA GLY A 105 30.58 -7.64 28.27
C GLY A 105 29.98 -6.32 27.72
N ARG A 106 30.05 -6.10 26.40
CA ARG A 106 29.82 -4.82 25.73
C ARG A 106 28.92 -4.98 24.51
N GLN A 107 27.95 -4.09 24.34
CA GLN A 107 27.01 -4.11 23.24
C GLN A 107 27.70 -3.70 21.95
N ARG A 108 27.82 -4.64 20.99
CA ARG A 108 28.54 -4.43 19.72
C ARG A 108 27.68 -3.75 18.65
N GLN A 109 26.36 -3.87 18.76
CA GLN A 109 25.41 -3.48 17.73
C GLN A 109 24.09 -2.98 18.35
N LEU A 110 23.51 -1.92 17.79
CA LEU A 110 22.16 -1.46 18.11
C LEU A 110 21.21 -1.82 16.97
N ILE A 111 19.92 -1.96 17.29
CA ILE A 111 18.87 -2.15 16.29
C ILE A 111 17.94 -0.94 16.35
N VAL A 112 17.72 -0.30 15.21
CA VAL A 112 16.83 0.84 15.06
C VAL A 112 15.64 0.42 14.22
N TYR A 113 14.44 0.67 14.74
CA TYR A 113 13.18 0.42 14.05
C TYR A 113 12.64 1.77 13.59
N LEU A 114 12.47 1.93 12.27
CA LEU A 114 11.75 3.06 11.73
C LEU A 114 10.29 2.65 11.54
N SER A 115 9.39 3.24 12.32
CA SER A 115 7.97 2.94 12.26
C SER A 115 7.16 4.23 12.35
N GLN A 116 5.97 4.22 11.74
CA GLN A 116 4.99 5.28 11.92
C GLN A 116 4.42 5.24 13.35
N GLN A 117 3.62 6.24 13.72
CA GLN A 117 3.02 6.32 15.06
C GLN A 117 1.92 5.26 15.26
N TYR A 118 2.37 4.06 15.60
CA TYR A 118 1.54 2.89 15.87
C TYR A 118 1.57 2.53 17.36
N GLU A 119 0.58 1.73 17.77
CA GLU A 119 0.49 1.10 19.09
C GLU A 119 1.48 -0.07 19.16
N ASP A 120 1.31 -1.05 18.27
CA ASP A 120 2.30 -2.11 18.03
C ASP A 120 3.46 -1.61 17.15
N ILE A 121 4.70 -1.92 17.52
CA ILE A 121 5.88 -1.69 16.68
C ILE A 121 6.28 -3.02 16.03
N PRO A 122 6.15 -3.18 14.69
CA PRO A 122 6.57 -4.38 13.99
C PRO A 122 8.10 -4.53 13.98
N THR A 123 8.58 -5.75 13.74
CA THR A 123 10.00 -6.10 13.67
C THR A 123 10.73 -5.57 12.41
N PHE A 124 10.02 -4.92 11.49
CA PHE A 124 10.55 -4.41 10.22
C PHE A 124 9.90 -3.06 9.83
N PRO A 125 10.63 -2.16 9.14
CA PRO A 125 12.06 -2.26 8.79
C PRO A 125 12.96 -2.10 10.02
N ARG A 126 14.10 -2.80 10.01
CA ARG A 126 15.11 -2.80 11.07
C ARG A 126 16.49 -2.50 10.51
N PHE A 127 17.22 -1.60 11.15
CA PHE A 127 18.57 -1.19 10.76
C PHE A 127 19.55 -1.54 11.86
N TYR A 128 20.65 -2.19 11.49
CA TYR A 128 21.70 -2.61 12.41
C TYR A 128 22.84 -1.59 12.43
N LEU A 129 23.07 -0.97 13.59
CA LEU A 129 24.14 0.01 13.79
C LEU A 129 25.33 -0.65 14.51
N ASN A 130 26.47 -0.77 13.86
CA ASN A 130 27.70 -1.29 14.45
C ASN A 130 28.49 -0.21 15.22
N ASN A 131 29.24 -0.64 16.23
CA ASN A 131 30.13 0.22 17.01
C ASN A 131 31.25 0.82 16.11
N ASN A 132 31.58 2.10 16.29
CA ASN A 132 32.56 2.89 15.53
C ASN A 132 32.20 3.08 14.04
N TYR A 133 30.90 3.12 13.72
CA TYR A 133 30.38 3.52 12.42
C TYR A 133 29.43 4.71 12.56
N TRP A 134 29.47 5.60 11.57
CA TRP A 134 28.44 6.60 11.33
C TRP A 134 27.42 6.02 10.36
N TYR A 135 26.14 6.22 10.68
CA TYR A 135 25.02 5.85 9.84
C TYR A 135 24.16 7.06 9.55
N ARG A 136 23.67 7.17 8.32
CA ARG A 136 22.70 8.18 7.91
C ARG A 136 21.52 7.52 7.22
N LEU A 137 20.33 7.76 7.76
CA LEU A 137 19.05 7.40 7.16
C LEU A 137 18.54 8.60 6.35
N ARG A 138 18.51 8.49 5.02
CA ARG A 138 17.76 9.43 4.18
C ARG A 138 16.34 8.91 4.02
N LEU A 139 15.36 9.76 4.36
CA LEU A 139 13.94 9.44 4.37
C LEU A 139 13.22 10.15 3.23
N LYS A 140 12.22 9.50 2.64
CA LYS A 140 11.24 10.12 1.71
C LYS A 140 9.84 9.68 2.07
N LYS A 141 8.88 10.61 2.13
CA LYS A 141 7.46 10.28 2.36
C LYS A 141 6.78 10.03 1.02
N LYS A 142 6.12 8.88 0.90
CA LYS A 142 5.31 8.47 -0.25
C LYS A 142 3.89 8.23 0.21
N HIS A 143 2.93 8.98 -0.31
CA HIS A 143 1.51 8.67 -0.16
C HIS A 143 1.06 7.78 -1.32
N ILE A 144 0.32 6.71 -1.04
CA ILE A 144 -0.23 5.81 -2.04
C ILE A 144 -1.73 5.71 -1.84
N SER A 145 -2.50 6.03 -2.86
CA SER A 145 -3.95 5.87 -2.93
C SER A 145 -4.32 5.01 -4.15
N LEU A 146 -4.84 3.82 -3.90
CA LEU A 146 -5.27 2.85 -4.92
C LEU A 146 -6.80 2.81 -5.01
N LEU A 147 -7.34 2.58 -6.20
CA LEU A 147 -8.77 2.48 -6.43
C LEU A 147 -9.35 1.22 -5.78
N ASN A 148 -10.64 1.25 -5.46
CA ASN A 148 -11.39 0.10 -4.96
C ASN A 148 -12.43 -0.35 -6.00
N PRO A 149 -12.62 -1.67 -6.19
CA PRO A 149 -11.91 -2.79 -5.58
C PRO A 149 -10.57 -3.10 -6.27
N ASN A 150 -9.53 -3.42 -5.50
CA ASN A 150 -8.21 -3.82 -6.01
C ASN A 150 -7.72 -5.08 -5.27
N GLN A 151 -7.18 -6.05 -6.01
CA GLN A 151 -6.80 -7.36 -5.47
C GLN A 151 -5.53 -7.33 -4.60
N HIS A 152 -4.75 -6.25 -4.69
CA HIS A 152 -3.46 -6.10 -4.01
C HIS A 152 -3.53 -5.24 -2.73
N CYS A 153 -4.71 -4.74 -2.36
CA CYS A 153 -4.90 -3.94 -1.16
C CYS A 153 -6.27 -4.20 -0.52
N SER A 154 -6.46 -3.77 0.73
CA SER A 154 -7.75 -3.86 1.42
C SER A 154 -8.32 -2.46 1.71
N PRO A 155 -9.62 -2.23 1.52
CA PRO A 155 -10.30 -1.02 2.01
C PRO A 155 -10.61 -1.09 3.51
N VAL A 156 -10.47 -2.25 4.16
CA VAL A 156 -10.97 -2.49 5.52
C VAL A 156 -10.03 -1.88 6.57
N GLU A 157 -10.58 -1.05 7.46
CA GLU A 157 -9.83 -0.35 8.52
C GLU A 157 -9.05 -1.29 9.47
N LYS A 158 -9.51 -2.54 9.66
CA LYS A 158 -8.76 -3.52 10.46
C LYS A 158 -7.33 -3.78 9.93
N TYR A 159 -7.05 -3.43 8.67
CA TYR A 159 -5.74 -3.56 8.03
C TYR A 159 -5.05 -2.21 7.70
N ILE A 160 -5.35 -1.11 8.41
CA ILE A 160 -4.72 0.23 8.18
C ILE A 160 -3.18 0.14 8.08
N LYS A 161 -2.56 -0.84 8.78
CA LYS A 161 -1.12 -0.88 9.06
C LYS A 161 -0.58 -2.28 8.78
N ARG A 162 0.31 -2.43 7.79
CA ARG A 162 0.98 -3.72 7.45
C ARG A 162 1.65 -4.38 8.67
N GLY A 163 2.16 -3.56 9.59
CA GLY A 163 2.71 -4.00 10.87
C GLY A 163 1.69 -4.69 11.78
N ASN A 164 0.47 -4.17 11.89
CA ASN A 164 -0.57 -4.77 12.75
C ASN A 164 -0.95 -6.17 12.26
N CYS A 165 -1.07 -6.38 10.94
CA CYS A 165 -1.39 -7.73 10.43
C CYS A 165 -0.24 -8.74 10.60
N TYR A 166 1.02 -8.28 10.55
CA TYR A 166 2.18 -9.10 10.93
C TYR A 166 2.09 -9.52 12.41
N VAL A 167 1.73 -8.56 13.28
CA VAL A 167 1.52 -8.77 14.72
C VAL A 167 0.39 -9.77 14.98
N ASP A 168 -0.79 -9.56 14.41
CA ASP A 168 -1.97 -10.43 14.54
C ASP A 168 -1.69 -11.86 14.05
N SER A 169 -0.84 -12.01 13.02
CA SER A 169 -0.46 -13.31 12.48
C SER A 169 0.45 -14.09 13.44
N CYS A 170 1.31 -13.42 14.20
CA CYS A 170 2.13 -14.07 15.22
C CYS A 170 1.34 -14.44 16.49
N GLU A 171 0.23 -13.77 16.79
CA GLU A 171 -0.66 -14.20 17.87
C GLU A 171 -1.26 -15.60 17.58
N ARG A 172 -1.56 -15.91 16.31
CA ARG A 172 -2.05 -17.23 15.90
C ARG A 172 -1.05 -18.37 16.14
N ILE A 173 0.24 -18.07 16.18
CA ILE A 173 1.30 -19.07 16.49
C ILE A 173 1.19 -19.54 17.95
N ILE A 174 0.55 -18.74 18.82
CA ILE A 174 0.54 -18.91 20.27
C ILE A 174 -0.84 -19.36 20.78
N GLN A 175 -1.89 -19.17 19.98
CA GLN A 175 -3.24 -19.72 20.22
C GLN A 175 -3.26 -21.21 20.65
N PRO A 176 -2.42 -22.13 20.11
CA PRO A 176 -2.40 -23.53 20.56
C PRO A 176 -2.11 -23.73 22.06
N PHE A 177 -1.52 -22.74 22.74
CA PHE A 177 -1.17 -22.81 24.16
C PHE A 177 -2.26 -22.23 25.09
N ASN A 178 -3.41 -21.81 24.56
CA ASN A 178 -4.53 -21.20 25.31
C ASN A 178 -4.13 -19.98 26.17
N CYS A 179 -3.07 -19.28 25.79
CA CYS A 179 -2.58 -18.07 26.44
C CYS A 179 -2.11 -17.07 25.38
N THR A 180 -1.85 -15.81 25.77
CA THR A 180 -1.29 -14.79 24.89
C THR A 180 0.01 -14.22 25.46
N ILE A 181 0.86 -13.58 24.64
CA ILE A 181 2.01 -12.87 25.21
C ILE A 181 1.55 -11.51 25.77
N PHE A 182 2.21 -11.00 26.82
CA PHE A 182 1.79 -9.78 27.52
C PHE A 182 1.50 -8.59 26.60
N TYR A 183 2.28 -8.40 25.53
CA TYR A 183 2.12 -7.28 24.58
C TYR A 183 1.02 -7.50 23.53
N PHE A 184 0.37 -8.68 23.52
CA PHE A 184 -0.85 -8.97 22.75
C PHE A 184 -2.11 -9.00 23.63
N SER A 185 -1.99 -8.89 24.95
CA SER A 185 -3.12 -8.92 25.89
C SER A 185 -4.22 -7.89 25.58
N HIS A 186 -3.87 -6.74 25.02
CA HIS A 186 -4.81 -5.71 24.59
C HIS A 186 -5.70 -6.13 23.40
N LYS A 187 -5.26 -7.12 22.60
CA LYS A 187 -6.01 -7.65 21.44
C LYS A 187 -6.94 -8.79 21.80
N ASN A 188 -6.51 -9.68 22.70
CA ASN A 188 -7.32 -10.78 23.21
C ASN A 188 -7.43 -10.74 24.74
N PRO A 189 -8.25 -9.81 25.30
CA PRO A 189 -8.44 -9.68 26.75
C PRO A 189 -9.16 -10.88 27.40
N LYS A 190 -9.55 -11.89 26.61
CA LYS A 190 -10.14 -13.17 27.07
C LYS A 190 -9.07 -14.21 27.46
N LEU A 191 -7.82 -14.04 27.04
CA LEU A 191 -6.72 -14.96 27.32
C LEU A 191 -5.80 -14.35 28.38
N ASP A 192 -5.41 -15.15 29.38
CA ASP A 192 -4.36 -14.76 30.32
C ASP A 192 -2.98 -14.81 29.65
N VAL A 193 -2.01 -14.14 30.25
CA VAL A 193 -0.64 -14.12 29.75
C VAL A 193 0.03 -15.49 29.96
N CYS A 194 0.79 -15.94 28.98
CA CYS A 194 1.56 -17.17 29.07
C CYS A 194 2.59 -17.13 30.22
N ASP A 195 2.74 -18.24 30.94
CA ASP A 195 3.85 -18.41 31.87
C ASP A 195 5.16 -18.62 31.09
N PRO A 196 6.32 -18.16 31.61
CA PRO A 196 7.59 -18.28 30.88
C PRO A 196 7.95 -19.71 30.53
N GLU A 197 7.59 -20.68 31.38
CA GLU A 197 7.80 -22.11 31.15
C GLU A 197 7.17 -22.61 29.84
N ILE A 198 5.96 -22.14 29.51
CA ILE A 198 5.24 -22.54 28.29
C ILE A 198 6.04 -22.07 27.06
N ILE A 199 6.48 -20.81 27.06
CA ILE A 199 7.25 -20.23 25.95
C ILE A 199 8.66 -20.82 25.88
N PHE A 200 9.30 -21.08 27.02
CA PHE A 200 10.63 -21.68 27.13
C PHE A 200 10.66 -23.09 26.52
N ASN A 201 9.74 -23.96 26.97
CA ASN A 201 9.66 -25.35 26.52
C ASN A 201 9.26 -25.48 25.04
N ASN A 202 8.50 -24.52 24.50
CA ASN A 202 8.03 -24.52 23.11
C ASN A 202 8.81 -23.56 22.19
N TYR A 203 9.92 -22.99 22.66
CA TYR A 203 10.66 -21.92 21.99
C TYR A 203 11.02 -22.25 20.53
N PHE A 204 11.63 -23.41 20.30
CA PHE A 204 12.03 -23.84 18.95
C PHE A 204 10.82 -24.06 18.03
N SER A 205 9.72 -24.62 18.55
CA SER A 205 8.47 -24.80 17.80
C SER A 205 7.87 -23.46 17.37
N ILE A 206 7.88 -22.47 18.26
CA ILE A 206 7.38 -21.11 17.98
C ILE A 206 8.29 -20.41 16.95
N MET A 207 9.61 -20.43 17.15
CA MET A 207 10.55 -19.73 16.27
C MET A 207 10.66 -20.37 14.88
N ASN A 208 10.56 -21.71 14.76
CA ASN A 208 10.54 -22.39 13.47
C ASN A 208 9.34 -21.94 12.59
N VAL A 209 8.20 -21.58 13.18
CA VAL A 209 7.05 -21.03 12.44
C VAL A 209 7.25 -19.56 12.07
N VAL A 210 7.95 -18.79 12.91
CA VAL A 210 8.28 -17.37 12.65
C VAL A 210 9.36 -17.23 11.56
N ASP A 211 10.38 -18.08 11.57
CA ASP A 211 11.51 -18.03 10.63
C ASP A 211 11.19 -18.71 9.28
N ASN A 212 10.22 -19.65 9.24
CA ASN A 212 9.80 -20.27 7.98
C ASN A 212 8.83 -19.37 7.18
N LEU A 213 9.41 -18.56 6.31
CA LEU A 213 8.73 -17.54 5.51
C LEU A 213 7.54 -18.06 4.67
N SER A 214 7.59 -19.29 4.14
CA SER A 214 6.52 -19.81 3.27
C SER A 214 5.30 -20.26 4.10
N VAL A 215 5.53 -20.94 5.22
CA VAL A 215 4.49 -21.28 6.20
C VAL A 215 3.86 -20.00 6.73
N TYR A 216 4.69 -19.03 7.15
CA TYR A 216 4.24 -17.72 7.62
C TYR A 216 3.36 -17.00 6.59
N GLN A 217 3.80 -16.87 5.33
CA GLN A 217 3.03 -16.21 4.26
C GLN A 217 1.67 -16.87 3.98
N SER A 218 1.55 -18.19 4.13
CA SER A 218 0.27 -18.89 3.97
C SER A 218 -0.72 -18.60 5.10
N ILE A 219 -0.22 -18.40 6.33
CA ILE A 219 -1.00 -18.03 7.52
C ILE A 219 -1.36 -16.52 7.48
N SER A 220 -0.44 -15.68 6.97
CA SER A 220 -0.54 -14.22 6.94
C SER A 220 -0.90 -13.67 5.55
N LYS A 221 -2.14 -13.87 5.07
CA LYS A 221 -2.67 -13.15 3.90
C LYS A 221 -2.96 -11.67 4.22
N CYS A 222 -1.89 -10.93 4.51
CA CYS A 222 -1.92 -9.53 4.92
C CYS A 222 -1.82 -8.59 3.71
N LEU A 223 -2.97 -8.15 3.21
CA LEU A 223 -3.01 -7.06 2.22
C LEU A 223 -2.80 -5.70 2.91
N PRO A 224 -2.01 -4.78 2.33
CA PRO A 224 -1.88 -3.41 2.83
C PRO A 224 -3.16 -2.60 2.59
N LYS A 225 -3.43 -1.56 3.38
CA LYS A 225 -4.52 -0.60 3.09
C LYS A 225 -4.31 0.06 1.72
N CYS A 226 -5.38 0.27 0.95
CA CYS A 226 -5.33 0.90 -0.38
C CYS A 226 -4.84 2.36 -0.34
N GLU A 227 -5.22 3.10 0.71
CA GLU A 227 -4.72 4.44 1.04
C GLU A 227 -3.73 4.35 2.21
N ARG A 228 -2.45 4.66 1.98
CA ARG A 228 -1.37 4.48 2.97
C ARG A 228 -0.17 5.39 2.72
N ASP A 229 0.49 5.78 3.81
CA ASP A 229 1.82 6.39 3.77
C ASP A 229 2.91 5.31 3.83
N ILE A 230 3.99 5.49 3.07
CA ILE A 230 5.23 4.71 3.12
C ILE A 230 6.39 5.67 3.35
N ILE A 231 7.31 5.30 4.25
CA ILE A 231 8.59 6.00 4.41
C ILE A 231 9.65 5.18 3.68
N ASP A 232 10.03 5.63 2.49
CA ASP A 232 11.16 5.07 1.78
C ASP A 232 12.46 5.49 2.46
N THR A 233 13.42 4.57 2.58
CA THR A 233 14.55 4.72 3.49
C THR A 233 15.83 4.20 2.87
N GLN A 234 16.83 5.07 2.73
CA GLN A 234 18.17 4.72 2.27
C GLN A 234 19.16 4.80 3.44
N LEU A 235 19.82 3.69 3.75
CA LEU A 235 20.86 3.62 4.78
C LEU A 235 22.23 3.81 4.15
N PHE A 236 22.90 4.90 4.51
CA PHE A 236 24.31 5.11 4.26
C PHE A 236 25.10 4.77 5.52
N SER A 237 26.30 4.20 5.36
CA SER A 237 27.21 3.91 6.46
C SER A 237 28.64 4.22 6.07
N ASN A 238 29.41 4.79 6.99
CA ASN A 238 30.85 4.94 6.85
C ASN A 238 31.53 4.57 8.17
N LYS A 239 32.78 4.10 8.09
CA LYS A 239 33.62 3.99 9.30
C LYS A 239 33.80 5.38 9.90
N PHE A 240 33.88 5.44 11.23
CA PHE A 240 34.16 6.68 11.94
C PHE A 240 35.63 7.09 11.69
N GLN A 241 35.87 7.81 10.58
CA GLN A 241 37.18 8.43 10.33
C GLN A 241 37.36 9.62 11.27
N ASP A 242 38.58 9.76 11.79
CA ASP A 242 38.87 10.67 12.89
C ASP A 242 38.67 12.15 12.48
N GLN A 243 37.68 12.79 13.12
CA GLN A 243 37.67 14.20 13.51
C GLN A 243 38.04 15.26 12.44
N ARG A 244 37.21 15.49 11.41
CA ARG A 244 37.35 16.70 10.56
C ARG A 244 36.13 17.61 10.34
N SER A 245 34.88 17.22 10.65
CA SER A 245 33.72 18.11 10.41
C SER A 245 32.68 18.21 11.54
N ASN A 246 32.39 17.14 12.29
CA ASN A 246 31.22 17.14 13.18
C ASN A 246 31.59 17.41 14.65
N VAL A 247 30.99 18.45 15.23
CA VAL A 247 31.29 18.95 16.60
C VAL A 247 31.08 17.88 17.69
N GLY A 248 30.10 16.98 17.52
CA GLY A 248 29.88 15.85 18.44
C GLY A 248 30.92 14.72 18.34
N ALA A 249 31.59 14.58 17.19
CA ALA A 249 32.52 13.47 16.91
C ALA A 249 33.89 13.59 17.60
N LYS A 250 34.22 14.75 18.20
CA LYS A 250 35.44 14.95 18.99
C LYS A 250 35.42 14.22 20.34
N ASN A 251 34.27 13.71 20.77
CA ASN A 251 34.10 13.12 22.09
C ASN A 251 34.21 11.59 22.03
N LYS A 252 35.39 11.04 22.40
CA LYS A 252 35.72 9.60 22.48
C LYS A 252 34.79 8.75 23.39
N LYS A 253 33.71 9.34 23.93
CA LYS A 253 32.71 8.71 24.80
C LYS A 253 31.51 8.15 24.02
N PHE A 254 31.35 8.49 22.74
CA PHE A 254 30.26 8.00 21.89
C PHE A 254 30.77 6.96 20.90
N HIS A 255 29.97 5.90 20.72
CA HIS A 255 30.36 4.67 20.00
C HIS A 255 29.41 4.32 18.86
N PHE A 256 28.17 4.83 18.89
CA PHE A 256 27.23 4.75 17.77
C PHE A 256 26.77 6.15 17.42
N HIS A 257 26.74 6.45 16.12
CA HIS A 257 26.31 7.73 15.59
C HIS A 257 25.27 7.46 14.49
N LEU A 258 24.04 7.95 14.71
CA LEU A 258 22.94 7.88 13.77
C LEU A 258 22.50 9.30 13.40
N GLU A 259 22.44 9.58 12.12
CA GLU A 259 21.74 10.74 11.57
C GLU A 259 20.49 10.27 10.81
N ALA A 260 19.41 11.04 10.87
CA ALA A 260 18.20 10.81 10.10
C ALA A 260 17.63 12.13 9.60
N SER A 261 17.33 12.22 8.31
CA SER A 261 16.73 13.40 7.69
C SER A 261 15.82 13.01 6.52
N TYR A 262 14.74 13.76 6.34
CA TYR A 262 14.04 13.84 5.06
C TYR A 262 14.90 14.65 4.08
N GLU A 263 15.19 14.07 2.91
CA GLU A 263 16.07 14.67 1.90
C GLU A 263 15.46 15.98 1.37
N ASN A 264 14.21 15.90 0.90
CA ASN A 264 13.37 17.05 0.62
C ASN A 264 12.18 17.02 1.58
N LEU A 265 11.72 18.19 2.05
CA LEU A 265 10.45 18.34 2.79
C LEU A 265 9.26 18.30 1.82
N GLN A 266 9.16 17.19 1.09
CA GLN A 266 8.20 16.94 0.04
C GLN A 266 7.59 15.56 0.23
N GLU A 267 6.35 15.42 -0.24
CA GLU A 267 5.60 14.17 -0.24
C GLU A 267 5.33 13.76 -1.69
N GLU A 268 5.78 12.56 -2.06
CA GLU A 268 5.52 11.96 -3.37
C GLU A 268 4.14 11.27 -3.34
N VAL A 269 3.19 11.73 -4.16
CA VAL A 269 1.81 11.20 -4.17
C VAL A 269 1.60 10.30 -5.39
N TYR A 270 1.24 9.04 -5.13
CA TYR A 270 0.85 8.06 -6.13
C TYR A 270 -0.65 7.78 -6.00
N GLU A 271 -1.43 8.20 -6.99
CA GLU A 271 -2.89 8.08 -6.98
C GLU A 271 -3.38 7.36 -8.25
N GLU A 272 -4.05 6.22 -8.10
CA GLU A 272 -4.77 5.59 -9.20
C GLU A 272 -6.03 6.40 -9.53
N LYS A 273 -6.16 6.85 -10.79
CA LYS A 273 -7.35 7.56 -11.29
C LYS A 273 -8.00 6.80 -12.43
N LEU A 274 -9.33 6.82 -12.45
CA LEU A 274 -10.11 6.29 -13.56
C LEU A 274 -9.79 7.13 -14.81
N THR A 275 -9.26 6.47 -15.84
CA THR A 275 -8.94 7.10 -17.13
C THR A 275 -10.19 7.52 -17.90
N THR A 276 -11.31 6.83 -17.67
CA THR A 276 -12.63 7.19 -18.18
C THR A 276 -13.57 7.51 -17.01
N THR A 277 -14.12 8.72 -17.01
CA THR A 277 -15.24 9.08 -16.13
C THR A 277 -16.55 8.68 -16.79
N LEU A 278 -17.62 8.44 -16.02
CA LEU A 278 -18.94 8.12 -16.57
C LEU A 278 -19.43 9.19 -17.58
N PRO A 279 -19.29 10.51 -17.34
CA PRO A 279 -19.59 11.52 -18.34
C PRO A 279 -18.72 11.43 -19.60
N GLY A 280 -17.42 11.13 -19.46
CA GLY A 280 -16.51 10.96 -20.60
C GLY A 280 -16.89 9.76 -21.48
N PHE A 281 -17.24 8.64 -20.86
CA PHE A 281 -17.73 7.44 -21.54
C PHE A 281 -19.06 7.68 -22.26
N ILE A 282 -20.01 8.33 -21.60
CA ILE A 282 -21.30 8.72 -22.20
C ILE A 282 -21.07 9.68 -23.37
N SER A 283 -20.14 10.64 -23.26
CA SER A 283 -19.82 11.58 -24.35
C SER A 283 -19.20 10.87 -25.56
N GLN A 284 -18.34 9.87 -25.35
CA GLN A 284 -17.72 9.10 -26.44
C GLN A 284 -18.76 8.25 -27.19
N ILE A 285 -19.61 7.51 -26.47
CA ILE A 285 -20.71 6.73 -27.06
C ILE A 285 -21.72 7.67 -27.74
N GLY A 286 -22.12 8.75 -27.06
CA GLY A 286 -23.08 9.73 -27.59
C GLY A 286 -22.61 10.38 -28.89
N GLY A 287 -21.32 10.71 -29.01
CA GLY A 287 -20.74 11.23 -30.24
C GLY A 287 -20.82 10.24 -31.41
N GLN A 288 -20.38 8.99 -31.20
CA GLN A 288 -20.44 7.95 -32.23
C GLN A 288 -21.89 7.59 -32.62
N PHE A 289 -22.78 7.48 -31.62
CA PHE A 289 -24.19 7.17 -31.83
C PHE A 289 -24.93 8.31 -32.55
N SER A 290 -24.65 9.57 -32.21
CA SER A 290 -25.21 10.74 -32.91
C SER A 290 -24.77 10.79 -34.38
N PHE A 291 -23.51 10.46 -34.68
CA PHE A 291 -23.04 10.38 -36.06
C PHE A 291 -23.73 9.25 -36.84
N PHE A 292 -23.85 8.06 -36.23
CA PHE A 292 -24.54 6.93 -36.82
C PHE A 292 -26.03 7.21 -37.07
N LEU A 293 -26.73 7.84 -36.12
CA LEU A 293 -28.12 8.27 -36.30
C LEU A 293 -28.26 9.33 -37.40
N GLY A 294 -27.36 10.31 -37.45
CA GLY A 294 -27.35 11.34 -38.49
C GLY A 294 -27.21 10.75 -39.90
N MET A 295 -26.22 9.87 -40.08
CA MET A 295 -26.03 9.14 -41.34
C MET A 295 -27.24 8.25 -41.66
N SER A 296 -27.76 7.49 -40.69
CA SER A 296 -28.92 6.61 -40.89
C SER A 296 -30.18 7.39 -41.30
N LEU A 297 -30.41 8.57 -40.71
CA LEU A 297 -31.52 9.46 -41.05
C LEU A 297 -31.37 10.02 -42.47
N ILE A 298 -30.17 10.47 -42.85
CA ILE A 298 -29.87 10.95 -44.20
C ILE A 298 -30.09 9.83 -45.23
N SER A 299 -29.62 8.61 -44.95
CA SER A 299 -29.83 7.45 -45.83
C SER A 299 -31.30 7.06 -45.95
N LEU A 300 -32.09 7.11 -44.88
CA LEU A 300 -33.55 6.91 -44.93
C LEU A 300 -34.24 7.98 -45.80
N LEU A 301 -33.90 9.25 -45.60
CA LEU A 301 -34.45 10.35 -46.39
C LEU A 301 -34.09 10.20 -47.88
N GLN A 302 -32.84 9.82 -48.20
CA GLN A 302 -32.42 9.51 -49.57
C GLN A 302 -33.19 8.33 -50.15
N PHE A 303 -33.35 7.25 -49.38
CA PHE A 303 -34.04 6.02 -49.82
C PHE A 303 -35.51 6.26 -50.16
N PHE A 304 -36.22 7.15 -49.45
CA PHE A 304 -37.63 7.45 -49.73
C PHE A 304 -37.83 8.64 -50.68
N LEU A 305 -37.14 9.78 -50.48
CA LEU A 305 -37.40 10.99 -51.26
C LEU A 305 -36.90 10.88 -52.71
N ILE A 306 -35.74 10.26 -52.96
CA ILE A 306 -35.18 10.16 -54.31
C ILE A 306 -36.09 9.35 -55.26
N PRO A 307 -36.61 8.15 -54.92
CA PRO A 307 -37.54 7.45 -55.81
C PRO A 307 -38.89 8.17 -55.93
N ILE A 308 -39.40 8.83 -54.88
CA ILE A 308 -40.65 9.62 -54.96
C ILE A 308 -40.48 10.80 -55.93
N ILE A 309 -39.40 11.58 -55.81
CA ILE A 309 -39.10 12.71 -56.70
C ILE A 309 -38.90 12.22 -58.15
N ASN A 310 -38.18 11.11 -58.35
CA ASN A 310 -38.01 10.51 -59.67
C ASN A 310 -39.32 9.96 -60.26
N PHE A 311 -40.22 9.44 -59.43
CA PHE A 311 -41.54 8.98 -59.86
C PHE A 311 -42.44 10.16 -60.26
N ILE A 312 -42.51 11.21 -59.44
CA ILE A 312 -43.25 12.45 -59.75
C ILE A 312 -42.66 13.13 -60.99
N GLY A 313 -41.34 13.21 -61.12
CA GLY A 313 -40.67 13.74 -62.31
C GLY A 313 -41.02 12.96 -63.58
N LYS A 314 -41.03 11.63 -63.52
CA LYS A 314 -41.51 10.78 -64.63
C LYS A 314 -43.00 10.96 -64.93
N LEU A 315 -43.83 11.16 -63.90
CA LEU A 315 -45.27 11.42 -64.06
C LEU A 315 -45.52 12.77 -64.75
N VAL A 316 -44.87 13.84 -64.30
CA VAL A 316 -44.95 15.18 -64.91
C VAL A 316 -44.40 15.17 -66.34
N PHE A 317 -43.32 14.43 -66.61
CA PHE A 317 -42.80 14.25 -67.96
C PHE A 317 -43.81 13.53 -68.87
N ARG A 318 -44.45 12.45 -68.39
CA ARG A 318 -45.52 11.73 -69.11
C ARG A 318 -46.75 12.60 -69.37
N ILE A 319 -47.14 13.44 -68.41
CA ILE A 319 -48.26 14.39 -68.58
C ILE A 319 -47.90 15.46 -69.63
N LYS A 320 -46.68 16.01 -69.60
CA LYS A 320 -46.22 16.96 -70.62
C LYS A 320 -46.17 16.34 -72.02
N THR A 321 -45.70 15.10 -72.18
CA THR A 321 -45.67 14.43 -73.49
C THR A 321 -47.06 14.04 -73.99
N ALA A 322 -47.99 13.67 -73.11
CA ALA A 322 -49.40 13.44 -73.47
C ALA A 322 -50.10 14.74 -73.94
N LEU A 323 -49.88 15.87 -73.27
CA LEU A 323 -50.40 17.19 -73.66
C LEU A 323 -49.80 17.68 -75.00
N PHE A 324 -48.53 17.38 -75.28
CA PHE A 324 -47.93 17.67 -76.59
C PHE A 324 -48.47 16.74 -77.70
N SER A 325 -48.81 15.49 -77.38
CA SER A 325 -49.37 14.53 -78.35
C SER A 325 -50.79 14.90 -78.78
N THR A 326 -51.64 15.33 -77.84
CA THR A 326 -53.01 15.80 -78.13
C THR A 326 -52.99 17.07 -79.00
N LYS A 327 -52.15 18.06 -78.67
CA LYS A 327 -52.02 19.29 -79.47
C LYS A 327 -51.49 19.07 -80.89
N LYS A 328 -50.77 17.98 -81.15
CA LYS A 328 -50.32 17.60 -82.51
C LYS A 328 -51.44 16.93 -83.34
N LYS A 329 -52.51 16.45 -82.72
CA LYS A 329 -53.59 15.72 -83.40
C LYS A 329 -54.64 16.65 -84.02
N GLU A 330 -54.90 17.81 -83.41
CA GLU A 330 -55.78 18.85 -83.96
C GLU A 330 -55.19 19.47 -85.24
N ASN A 331 -53.91 19.84 -85.24
CA ASN A 331 -53.23 20.47 -86.38
C ASN A 331 -53.07 19.59 -87.65
N CYS A 332 -53.50 18.32 -87.65
CA CYS A 332 -53.38 17.43 -88.81
C CYS A 332 -54.64 17.32 -89.68
N GLN A 333 -55.81 17.83 -89.25
CA GLN A 333 -57.02 17.79 -90.09
C GLN A 333 -57.16 19.01 -91.02
N ASP A 334 -56.64 20.20 -90.64
CA ASP A 334 -56.79 21.42 -91.45
C ASP A 334 -55.86 21.48 -92.69
N VAL A 335 -54.78 20.69 -92.71
CA VAL A 335 -53.76 20.77 -93.78
C VAL A 335 -54.22 20.11 -95.10
N GLN A 336 -55.14 19.15 -95.05
CA GLN A 336 -55.62 18.45 -96.27
C GLN A 336 -56.60 19.28 -97.11
N MET A 337 -57.25 20.30 -96.55
CA MET A 337 -58.24 21.11 -97.30
C MET A 337 -57.63 22.29 -98.07
N ILE A 338 -56.39 22.68 -97.76
CA ILE A 338 -55.73 23.87 -98.34
C ILE A 338 -55.06 23.54 -99.69
N PHE A 339 -54.51 22.33 -99.85
CA PHE A 339 -53.72 21.94 -101.04
C PHE A 339 -54.51 21.88 -102.35
N TYR A 340 -55.83 21.73 -102.31
CA TYR A 340 -56.67 21.73 -103.52
C TYR A 340 -57.08 23.12 -104.01
N LYS A 341 -56.82 24.18 -103.23
CA LYS A 341 -57.24 25.55 -103.58
C LYS A 341 -56.13 26.38 -104.22
N THR A 342 -54.88 26.17 -103.82
CA THR A 342 -53.72 26.94 -104.34
C THR A 342 -53.32 26.59 -105.77
N TYR A 343 -53.66 25.41 -106.29
CA TYR A 343 -53.27 25.00 -107.66
C TYR A 343 -54.20 25.53 -108.77
N PHE A 344 -55.27 26.26 -108.41
CA PHE A 344 -56.27 26.77 -109.36
C PHE A 344 -56.25 28.30 -109.51
N ASP A 345 -55.75 29.03 -108.50
CA ASP A 345 -55.69 30.50 -108.51
C ASP A 345 -54.41 31.06 -109.18
N GLU A 346 -53.46 30.21 -109.58
CA GLU A 346 -52.16 30.59 -110.19
C GLU A 346 -52.22 30.61 -111.74
N MET A 347 -53.29 31.15 -112.32
CA MET A 347 -53.71 30.79 -113.70
C MET A 347 -53.39 31.77 -114.87
N ILE A 348 -53.51 33.11 -114.85
CA ILE A 348 -54.18 34.04 -113.91
C ILE A 348 -53.35 35.30 -113.58
N SER A 349 -52.19 35.55 -114.23
CA SER A 349 -51.55 36.88 -114.28
C SER A 349 -50.45 37.00 -115.36
N GLN A 350 -50.58 38.01 -116.24
CA GLN A 350 -49.59 38.53 -117.22
C GLN A 350 -49.19 37.58 -118.39
N HIS A 351 -49.27 37.93 -119.68
CA HIS A 351 -49.64 39.18 -120.40
C HIS A 351 -48.92 40.48 -120.04
#